data_AF-A0A6V7HMM3-F1
#
_entry.id   AF-A0A6V7HMM3-F1
#
_cell.length_a   1.000
_cell.length_b   1.000
_cell.length_c   1.000
_cell.angle_alpha   90.00
_cell.angle_beta   90.00
_cell.angle_gamma   90.00
#
_symmetry.space_group_name_H-M   'P 1'
#
loop_
_entity.id
_entity.type
_entity.pdbx_description
1 polymer ?
#
loop_
_entity_poly.entity_id
_entity_poly.type
_entity_poly.pdbx_seq_one_letter_code
_entity_poly.pdbx_strand_id
1 'polypeptide(L)'
;TTGSSEDGSSGQRDDYDTEEVITEEDYESSSDFDEESSEDEDSGGGGSHHSGIDIDIGSTLKRILEQDYELITHKHKLAVLPAQPTVVSILESWVQHFTTSQLTNLPENKPMRTKSNTSIDKTLHEINIAREIADGLRIYFDFTLPELLLYRQEREQYNAFKSSFSLPEQAIVIK
;
A
#
# COMPACT_ATOMS: atom_id res chain seq x y z
N THR A 1 41.95 11.05 50.67
CA THR A 1 40.98 10.30 51.48
C THR A 1 39.66 10.34 50.73
N THR A 2 39.52 9.48 49.72
CA THR A 2 38.81 8.18 49.73
C THR A 2 37.34 8.30 50.11
N GLY A 3 36.46 7.86 49.20
CA GLY A 3 35.03 7.72 49.42
C GLY A 3 34.36 7.16 48.16
N SER A 4 34.52 5.85 47.95
CA SER A 4 33.88 5.05 46.90
C SER A 4 32.52 4.53 47.37
N SER A 5 31.58 4.31 46.45
CA SER A 5 30.39 3.45 46.59
C SER A 5 30.01 3.00 45.17
N GLU A 6 30.16 1.75 44.74
CA GLU A 6 29.47 0.50 45.14
C GLU A 6 28.02 0.45 44.66
N ASP A 7 27.84 -0.10 43.45
CA ASP A 7 26.63 -0.72 42.95
C ASP A 7 27.11 -1.98 42.19
N GLY A 8 26.51 -3.10 42.56
CA GLY A 8 26.73 -4.40 41.94
C GLY A 8 25.38 -4.98 41.58
N SER A 9 25.30 -5.65 40.44
CA SER A 9 24.19 -6.53 40.13
C SER A 9 24.67 -7.74 39.34
N SER A 10 24.34 -8.91 39.88
CA SER A 10 24.68 -10.24 39.39
C SER A 10 23.43 -10.92 38.82
N GLY A 11 23.58 -11.59 37.69
CA GLY A 11 22.65 -12.59 37.15
C GLY A 11 23.31 -13.23 35.91
N GLN A 12 24.05 -14.34 36.02
CA GLN A 12 23.63 -15.74 36.17
C GLN A 12 22.98 -16.29 34.88
N ARG A 13 23.80 -16.85 33.97
CA ARG A 13 23.88 -18.27 33.50
C ARG A 13 22.62 -18.71 32.73
N ASP A 14 22.71 -19.22 31.49
CA ASP A 14 23.17 -20.57 31.19
C ASP A 14 23.89 -20.73 29.84
N ASP A 15 24.82 -21.68 29.84
CA ASP A 15 25.59 -22.22 28.71
C ASP A 15 25.08 -23.65 28.48
N TYR A 16 24.62 -23.96 27.26
CA TYR A 16 24.42 -25.33 26.77
C TYR A 16 24.75 -25.41 25.28
N ASP A 17 25.99 -25.84 25.08
CA ASP A 17 26.61 -26.61 24.02
C ASP A 17 25.73 -27.75 23.43
N THR A 18 25.77 -27.91 22.10
CA THR A 18 26.18 -29.14 21.37
C THR A 18 25.54 -29.25 19.98
N GLU A 19 26.44 -29.47 19.02
CA GLU A 19 26.23 -29.67 17.59
C GLU A 19 25.71 -31.07 17.21
N GLU A 20 24.93 -31.14 16.12
CA GLU A 20 24.85 -32.29 15.19
C GLU A 20 24.70 -31.69 13.78
N VAL A 21 25.76 -31.64 12.95
CA VAL A 21 26.31 -32.68 12.05
C VAL A 21 25.38 -33.14 10.91
N ILE A 22 25.59 -32.48 9.75
CA ILE A 22 25.80 -32.98 8.37
C ILE A 22 24.77 -33.96 7.76
N THR A 23 24.17 -33.58 6.62
CA THR A 23 24.33 -34.32 5.35
C THR A 23 24.32 -33.35 4.17
N GLU A 24 25.48 -33.26 3.54
CA GLU A 24 25.69 -32.75 2.18
C GLU A 24 25.03 -33.72 1.21
N GLU A 25 24.17 -33.22 0.32
CA GLU A 25 23.88 -33.91 -0.94
C GLU A 25 23.86 -32.87 -2.06
N ASP A 26 25.02 -32.75 -2.69
CA ASP A 26 25.22 -32.18 -4.02
C ASP A 26 24.36 -32.94 -5.04
N TYR A 27 23.53 -32.22 -5.79
CA TYR A 27 23.12 -32.65 -7.12
C TYR A 27 23.41 -31.54 -8.12
N GLU A 28 24.67 -31.52 -8.55
CA GLU A 28 25.09 -30.94 -9.82
C GLU A 28 24.30 -31.63 -10.95
N SER A 29 23.31 -30.95 -11.52
CA SER A 29 22.69 -31.36 -12.77
C SER A 29 23.18 -30.44 -13.88
N SER A 30 24.31 -30.83 -14.46
CA SER A 30 24.83 -30.31 -15.71
C SER A 30 24.00 -30.84 -16.87
N SER A 31 23.44 -29.93 -17.66
CA SER A 31 23.07 -30.21 -19.03
C SER A 31 23.57 -29.06 -19.91
N ASP A 32 24.75 -29.27 -20.47
CA ASP A 32 25.23 -28.61 -21.68
C ASP A 32 24.21 -28.83 -22.80
N PHE A 33 23.73 -27.74 -23.37
CA PHE A 33 23.06 -27.73 -24.66
C PHE A 33 23.56 -26.50 -25.41
N ASP A 34 24.64 -26.70 -26.15
CA ASP A 34 25.20 -25.75 -27.11
C ASP A 34 24.35 -25.68 -28.38
N GLU A 35 24.35 -24.47 -28.96
CA GLU A 35 24.02 -24.09 -30.34
C GLU A 35 22.52 -24.12 -30.75
N GLU A 36 21.93 -23.05 -31.29
CA GLU A 36 22.38 -22.27 -32.46
C GLU A 36 21.94 -20.79 -32.36
N SER A 37 22.89 -19.91 -32.65
CA SER A 37 22.69 -18.47 -32.83
C SER A 37 22.03 -18.21 -34.19
N SER A 38 20.76 -17.80 -34.19
CA SER A 38 20.14 -17.17 -35.36
C SER A 38 20.24 -15.65 -35.20
N GLU A 39 21.18 -15.07 -35.95
CA GLU A 39 21.30 -13.64 -36.18
C GLU A 39 20.14 -13.17 -37.05
N ASP A 40 19.01 -12.81 -36.44
CA ASP A 40 17.96 -12.03 -37.10
C ASP A 40 18.15 -10.55 -36.74
N GLU A 41 19.03 -9.89 -37.49
CA GLU A 41 19.03 -8.44 -37.66
C GLU A 41 17.79 -8.06 -38.49
N ASP A 42 16.64 -7.85 -37.84
CA ASP A 42 15.59 -6.98 -38.39
C ASP A 42 15.32 -5.80 -37.44
N SER A 43 15.85 -4.68 -37.90
CA SER A 43 15.58 -3.34 -37.41
C SER A 43 14.12 -2.99 -37.69
N GLY A 44 13.27 -3.29 -36.72
CA GLY A 44 11.87 -2.87 -36.70
C GLY A 44 11.52 -2.35 -35.32
N GLY A 45 12.00 -1.13 -35.00
CA GLY A 45 11.62 -0.37 -33.82
C GLY A 45 10.10 -0.18 -33.73
N GLY A 46 9.42 -1.19 -33.22
CA GLY A 46 8.02 -1.20 -32.85
C GLY A 46 7.93 -1.20 -31.34
N GLY A 47 8.54 -0.22 -30.69
CA GLY A 47 8.21 0.10 -29.30
C GLY A 47 6.72 0.34 -29.27
N SER A 48 5.96 -0.61 -28.74
CA SER A 48 4.60 -0.37 -28.26
C SER A 48 4.75 0.70 -27.19
N HIS A 49 4.75 1.96 -27.62
CA HIS A 49 4.45 3.07 -26.75
C HIS A 49 3.00 2.86 -26.35
N HIS A 50 2.78 1.97 -25.37
CA HIS A 50 1.66 2.12 -24.48
C HIS A 50 1.76 3.57 -24.01
N SER A 51 0.86 4.43 -24.48
CA SER A 51 0.67 5.78 -23.98
C SER A 51 0.03 5.67 -22.59
N GLY A 52 0.71 4.96 -21.70
CA GLY A 52 0.36 4.73 -20.32
C GLY A 52 1.02 5.80 -19.46
N ILE A 53 0.32 6.20 -18.41
CA ILE A 53 0.91 6.98 -17.34
C ILE A 53 1.69 5.99 -16.48
N ASP A 54 3.00 6.19 -16.37
CA ASP A 54 3.83 5.40 -15.46
C ASP A 54 3.72 5.97 -14.04
N ILE A 55 3.36 5.10 -13.09
CA ILE A 55 3.21 5.46 -11.68
C ILE A 55 4.30 4.73 -10.93
N ASP A 56 5.31 5.47 -10.45
CA ASP A 56 6.38 4.87 -9.66
C ASP A 56 5.87 4.50 -8.26
N ILE A 57 5.94 3.21 -7.95
CA ILE A 57 5.58 2.66 -6.64
C ILE A 57 6.88 2.46 -5.84
N GLY A 58 7.01 3.17 -4.72
CA GLY A 58 8.16 3.07 -3.83
C GLY A 58 8.37 1.64 -3.29
N SER A 59 9.63 1.28 -3.01
CA SER A 59 10.04 -0.07 -2.59
C SER A 59 9.29 -0.61 -1.37
N THR A 60 8.93 0.28 -0.44
CA THR A 60 8.17 -0.10 0.77
C THR A 60 6.77 -0.59 0.40
N LEU A 61 6.08 0.09 -0.52
CA LEU A 61 4.74 -0.31 -0.97
C LEU A 61 4.79 -1.57 -1.83
N LYS A 62 5.80 -1.72 -2.69
CA LYS A 62 6.04 -2.97 -3.45
C LYS A 62 6.13 -4.18 -2.54
N ARG A 63 6.94 -4.10 -1.47
CA ARG A 63 7.05 -5.17 -0.46
C ARG A 63 5.73 -5.47 0.25
N ILE A 64 4.92 -4.45 0.55
CA ILE A 64 3.61 -4.65 1.18
C ILE A 64 2.67 -5.38 0.22
N LEU A 65 2.67 -5.03 -1.06
CA LEU A 65 1.85 -5.70 -2.09
C LEU A 65 2.27 -7.17 -2.28
N GLU A 66 3.57 -7.47 -2.28
CA GLU A 66 4.08 -8.84 -2.33
C GLU A 66 3.62 -9.67 -1.11
N GLN A 67 3.68 -9.07 0.07
CA GLN A 67 3.21 -9.71 1.30
C GLN A 67 1.69 -9.94 1.27
N ASP A 68 0.91 -8.97 0.80
CA ASP A 68 -0.54 -9.08 0.69
C ASP A 68 -0.95 -10.21 -0.25
N TYR A 69 -0.31 -10.27 -1.43
CA TYR A 69 -0.47 -11.37 -2.38
C TYR A 69 -0.20 -12.74 -1.72
N GLU A 70 0.91 -12.89 -1.01
CA GLU A 70 1.27 -14.14 -0.31
C GLU A 70 0.24 -14.53 0.76
N LEU A 71 -0.25 -13.56 1.54
CA LEU A 71 -1.24 -13.78 2.60
C LEU A 71 -2.57 -14.26 2.04
N ILE A 72 -3.03 -13.66 0.95
CA ILE A 72 -4.34 -13.94 0.36
C ILE A 72 -4.29 -15.21 -0.49
N THR A 73 -3.28 -15.35 -1.35
CA THR A 73 -3.27 -16.40 -2.38
C THR A 73 -2.73 -17.74 -1.88
N HIS A 74 -1.69 -17.74 -1.05
CA HIS A 74 -1.05 -18.97 -0.55
C HIS A 74 -1.50 -19.33 0.87
N LYS A 75 -1.76 -18.33 1.73
CA LYS A 75 -2.11 -18.56 3.14
C LYS A 75 -3.61 -18.48 3.43
N HIS A 76 -4.42 -18.12 2.43
CA HIS A 76 -5.88 -17.99 2.54
C HIS A 76 -6.32 -17.09 3.72
N LYS A 77 -5.55 -16.05 4.01
CA LYS A 77 -5.88 -15.06 5.04
C LYS A 77 -6.58 -13.88 4.40
N LEU A 78 -7.86 -13.72 4.71
CA LEU A 78 -8.68 -12.62 4.23
C LEU A 78 -8.70 -11.46 5.23
N ALA A 79 -8.86 -10.23 4.72
CA ALA A 79 -9.05 -9.05 5.56
C ALA A 79 -10.32 -9.20 6.41
N VAL A 80 -10.32 -8.64 7.62
CA VAL A 80 -11.53 -8.58 8.45
C VAL A 80 -12.42 -7.46 7.93
N LEU A 81 -13.69 -7.76 7.63
CA LEU A 81 -14.69 -6.78 7.21
C LEU A 81 -15.69 -6.49 8.35
N PRO A 82 -16.10 -5.21 8.55
CA PRO A 82 -15.60 -4.03 7.84
C PRO A 82 -14.15 -3.70 8.22
N ALA A 83 -13.35 -3.31 7.23
CA ALA A 83 -11.94 -2.96 7.45
C ALA A 83 -11.82 -1.72 8.34
N GLN A 84 -10.83 -1.71 9.22
CA GLN A 84 -10.50 -0.58 10.08
C GLN A 84 -9.01 -0.27 9.99
N PRO A 85 -8.62 0.92 9.51
CA PRO A 85 -9.48 2.01 9.00
C PRO A 85 -10.15 1.67 7.65
N THR A 86 -11.27 2.34 7.35
CA THR A 86 -11.92 2.28 6.03
C THR A 86 -11.21 3.19 5.02
N VAL A 87 -11.41 2.94 3.72
CA VAL A 87 -10.87 3.81 2.63
C VAL A 87 -11.31 5.26 2.82
N VAL A 88 -12.57 5.50 3.17
CA VAL A 88 -13.08 6.86 3.44
C VAL A 88 -12.28 7.53 4.56
N SER A 89 -12.08 6.83 5.69
CA SER A 89 -11.32 7.40 6.80
C SER A 89 -9.83 7.65 6.47
N ILE A 90 -9.23 6.83 5.60
CA ILE A 90 -7.86 7.04 5.12
C ILE A 90 -7.78 8.30 4.26
N LEU A 91 -8.71 8.47 3.31
CA LEU A 91 -8.78 9.62 2.43
C LEU A 91 -9.07 10.92 3.21
N GLU A 92 -9.99 10.88 4.18
CA GLU A 92 -10.26 12.00 5.08
C GLU A 92 -9.02 12.40 5.87
N SER A 93 -8.33 11.43 6.47
CA SER A 93 -7.09 11.65 7.21
C SER A 93 -6.01 12.27 6.32
N TRP A 94 -5.87 11.79 5.08
CA TRP A 94 -4.94 12.36 4.12
C TRP A 94 -5.27 13.83 3.77
N VAL A 95 -6.53 14.16 3.49
CA VAL A 95 -6.95 15.56 3.22
C VAL A 95 -6.73 16.47 4.43
N GLN A 96 -7.00 15.98 5.64
CA GLN A 96 -6.75 16.72 6.88
C GLN A 96 -5.26 17.00 7.09
N HIS A 97 -4.43 15.97 6.91
CA HIS A 97 -2.98 16.10 6.99
C HIS A 97 -2.44 17.06 5.93
N PHE A 98 -2.91 16.95 4.69
CA PHE A 98 -2.54 17.85 3.59
C PHE A 98 -2.91 19.31 3.91
N THR A 99 -4.15 19.56 4.34
CA THR A 99 -4.65 20.89 4.69
C THR A 99 -3.84 21.50 5.84
N THR A 100 -3.56 20.72 6.88
CA THR A 100 -2.77 21.17 8.05
C THR A 100 -1.34 21.49 7.63
N SER A 101 -0.72 20.65 6.81
CA SER A 101 0.61 20.90 6.26
C SER A 101 0.64 22.20 5.44
N GLN A 102 -0.31 22.42 4.54
CA GLN A 102 -0.32 23.65 3.71
C GLN A 102 -0.54 24.93 4.55
N LEU A 103 -1.37 24.87 5.60
CA LEU A 103 -1.63 26.03 6.46
C LEU A 103 -0.48 26.35 7.40
N THR A 104 0.21 25.33 7.93
CA THR A 104 1.35 25.52 8.84
C THR A 104 2.59 26.06 8.14
N ASN A 105 2.74 25.80 6.84
CA ASN A 105 3.83 26.32 6.01
C ASN A 105 3.62 27.77 5.52
N LEU A 106 2.50 28.43 5.87
CA LEU A 106 2.28 29.84 5.52
C LEU A 106 3.21 30.75 6.36
N PRO A 107 3.96 31.68 5.74
CA PRO A 107 4.83 32.59 6.47
C PRO A 107 4.00 33.48 7.40
N GLU A 108 4.31 33.43 8.69
CA GLU A 108 3.68 34.27 9.71
C GLU A 108 3.82 35.76 9.37
N ASN A 109 2.71 36.48 9.53
CA ASN A 109 2.47 37.84 9.07
C ASN A 109 3.61 38.84 9.37
N LYS A 110 4.21 39.43 8.32
CA LYS A 110 4.80 40.77 8.39
C LYS A 110 3.75 41.79 7.92
N PRO A 111 3.53 42.92 8.63
CA PRO A 111 2.41 43.80 8.34
C PRO A 111 2.58 44.56 7.01
N MET A 112 1.49 44.55 6.24
CA MET A 112 1.05 45.54 5.26
C MET A 112 1.82 45.66 3.92
N ARG A 113 1.19 45.19 2.83
CA ARG A 113 0.97 45.89 1.54
C ARG A 113 0.40 44.94 0.47
N THR A 114 -0.91 45.01 0.23
CA THR A 114 -1.66 44.79 -1.05
C THR A 114 -1.29 43.65 -2.03
N LYS A 115 -0.46 42.66 -1.67
CA LYS A 115 -0.11 41.49 -2.51
C LYS A 115 -0.34 40.14 -1.82
N SER A 116 -0.92 40.13 -0.62
CA SER A 116 -1.08 38.95 0.25
C SER A 116 -2.28 38.04 -0.09
N ASN A 117 -3.22 38.49 -0.93
CA ASN A 117 -4.39 37.67 -1.27
C ASN A 117 -4.01 36.45 -2.12
N THR A 118 -3.05 36.61 -3.04
CA THR A 118 -2.68 35.57 -4.01
C THR A 118 -2.10 34.31 -3.37
N SER A 119 -1.36 34.40 -2.27
CA SER A 119 -0.80 33.20 -1.61
C SER A 119 -1.88 32.39 -0.90
N ILE A 120 -2.83 33.06 -0.26
CA ILE A 120 -3.96 32.42 0.42
C ILE A 120 -4.87 31.76 -0.63
N ASP A 121 -5.19 32.48 -1.70
CA ASP A 121 -6.01 31.96 -2.80
C ASP A 121 -5.38 30.71 -3.44
N LYS A 122 -4.04 30.69 -3.61
CA LYS A 122 -3.30 29.52 -4.09
C LYS A 122 -3.42 28.32 -3.14
N THR A 123 -3.21 28.53 -1.84
CA THR A 123 -3.34 27.48 -0.83
C THR A 123 -4.76 26.91 -0.79
N LEU A 124 -5.77 27.77 -0.86
CA LEU A 124 -7.17 27.33 -0.90
C LEU A 124 -7.47 26.52 -2.17
N HIS A 125 -6.92 26.94 -3.32
CA HIS A 125 -7.05 26.18 -4.56
C HIS A 125 -6.43 24.78 -4.44
N GLU A 126 -5.21 24.66 -3.91
CA GLU A 126 -4.54 23.36 -3.71
C GLU A 126 -5.33 22.44 -2.75
N ILE A 127 -5.92 22.99 -1.69
CA ILE A 127 -6.79 22.23 -0.77
C ILE A 127 -8.04 21.72 -1.48
N ASN A 128 -8.66 22.53 -2.35
CA ASN A 128 -9.82 22.11 -3.12
C ASN A 128 -9.47 20.99 -4.10
N ILE A 129 -8.32 21.10 -4.79
CA ILE A 129 -7.83 20.03 -5.67
C ILE A 129 -7.59 18.73 -4.88
N ALA A 130 -7.00 18.81 -3.68
CA ALA A 130 -6.82 17.62 -2.84
C ALA A 130 -8.17 16.96 -2.47
N ARG A 131 -9.21 17.74 -2.19
CA ARG A 131 -10.56 17.21 -1.93
C ARG A 131 -11.16 16.53 -3.16
N GLU A 132 -11.04 17.15 -4.33
CA GLU A 132 -11.52 16.56 -5.59
C GLU A 132 -10.79 15.24 -5.92
N ILE A 133 -9.49 15.17 -5.65
CA ILE A 133 -8.71 13.92 -5.79
C ILE A 133 -9.23 12.85 -4.85
N ALA A 134 -9.44 13.17 -3.56
CA ALA A 134 -9.98 12.21 -2.59
C ALA A 134 -11.36 11.69 -3.00
N ASP A 135 -12.25 12.58 -3.45
CA ASP A 135 -13.58 12.19 -3.95
C ASP A 135 -13.48 11.31 -5.19
N GLY A 136 -12.62 11.68 -6.14
CA GLY A 136 -12.35 10.89 -7.34
C GLY A 136 -11.84 9.50 -7.01
N LEU A 137 -10.88 9.38 -6.09
CA LEU A 137 -10.33 8.10 -5.63
C LEU A 137 -11.38 7.24 -4.93
N ARG A 138 -12.25 7.82 -4.10
CA ARG A 138 -13.36 7.10 -3.46
C ARG A 138 -14.29 6.49 -4.51
N ILE A 139 -14.71 7.31 -5.48
CA ILE A 139 -15.57 6.88 -6.58
C ILE A 139 -14.88 5.77 -7.39
N TYR A 140 -13.61 5.97 -7.75
CA TYR A 140 -12.85 5.01 -8.54
C TYR A 140 -12.69 3.68 -7.81
N PHE A 141 -12.42 3.71 -6.51
CA PHE A 141 -12.35 2.52 -5.68
C PHE A 141 -13.68 1.76 -5.66
N ASP A 142 -14.81 2.44 -5.42
CA ASP A 142 -16.14 1.81 -5.38
C ASP A 142 -16.48 1.09 -6.69
N PHE A 143 -16.13 1.68 -7.85
CA PHE A 143 -16.37 1.09 -9.16
C PHE A 143 -15.38 -0.03 -9.52
N THR A 144 -14.10 0.13 -9.18
CA THR A 144 -13.05 -0.81 -9.62
C THR A 144 -12.85 -1.97 -8.66
N LEU A 145 -13.22 -1.83 -7.39
CA LEU A 145 -13.08 -2.88 -6.38
C LEU A 145 -13.62 -4.24 -6.85
N PRO A 146 -14.90 -4.38 -7.25
CA PRO A 146 -15.43 -5.67 -7.68
C PRO A 146 -14.82 -6.21 -8.97
N GLU A 147 -14.18 -5.41 -9.80
CA GLU A 147 -13.73 -5.84 -11.12
C GLU A 147 -12.23 -6.13 -11.14
N LEU A 148 -11.43 -5.23 -10.56
CA LEU A 148 -9.98 -5.18 -10.75
C LEU A 148 -9.16 -5.41 -9.49
N LEU A 149 -9.66 -5.02 -8.31
CA LEU A 149 -8.84 -4.95 -7.09
C LEU A 149 -8.93 -6.18 -6.18
N LEU A 150 -9.86 -7.10 -6.43
CA LEU A 150 -10.04 -8.31 -5.62
C LEU A 150 -9.34 -9.52 -6.24
N TYR A 151 -8.54 -10.20 -5.43
CA TYR A 151 -8.05 -11.53 -5.77
C TYR A 151 -9.21 -12.53 -5.85
N ARG A 152 -8.97 -13.67 -6.52
CA ARG A 152 -9.98 -14.72 -6.70
C ARG A 152 -10.51 -15.23 -5.35
N GLN A 153 -9.63 -15.33 -4.35
CA GLN A 153 -9.91 -15.83 -3.00
C GLN A 153 -10.83 -14.89 -2.20
N GLU A 154 -10.87 -13.59 -2.52
CA GLU A 154 -11.66 -12.60 -1.78
C GLU A 154 -13.08 -12.44 -2.32
N ARG A 155 -13.37 -12.98 -3.52
CA ARG A 155 -14.65 -12.79 -4.23
C ARG A 155 -15.85 -13.27 -3.42
N GLU A 156 -15.73 -14.41 -2.75
CA GLU A 156 -16.81 -14.95 -1.92
C GLU A 156 -17.09 -14.05 -0.71
N GLN A 157 -16.04 -13.58 -0.03
CA GLN A 157 -16.16 -12.66 1.09
C GLN A 157 -16.83 -11.35 0.67
N TYR A 158 -16.40 -10.76 -0.45
CA TYR A 158 -17.00 -9.54 -0.99
C TYR A 158 -18.49 -9.73 -1.30
N ASN A 159 -18.86 -10.81 -2.00
CA ASN A 159 -20.26 -11.07 -2.36
C ASN A 159 -21.15 -11.30 -1.14
N ALA A 160 -20.66 -12.05 -0.14
CA ALA A 160 -21.37 -12.26 1.12
C ALA A 160 -21.56 -10.94 1.89
N PHE A 161 -20.50 -10.14 1.98
CA PHE A 161 -20.55 -8.83 2.63
C PHE A 161 -21.51 -7.89 1.91
N LYS A 162 -21.41 -7.74 0.59
CA LYS A 162 -22.31 -6.89 -0.22
C LYS A 162 -23.78 -7.31 -0.08
N SER A 163 -24.06 -8.61 -0.08
CA SER A 163 -25.42 -9.13 0.08
C SER A 163 -26.02 -8.79 1.45
N SER A 164 -25.19 -8.70 2.50
CA SER A 164 -25.65 -8.32 3.84
C SER A 164 -26.19 -6.88 3.92
N PHE A 165 -25.76 -5.99 3.02
CA PHE A 165 -26.31 -4.63 2.89
C PHE A 165 -27.47 -4.53 1.90
N SER A 166 -27.70 -5.60 1.13
CA SER A 166 -28.73 -5.68 0.08
C SER A 166 -29.79 -6.71 0.46
N LEU A 167 -30.45 -6.55 1.63
CA LEU A 167 -31.68 -7.30 1.93
C LEU A 167 -32.90 -6.62 1.27
N PRO A 168 -33.90 -7.41 0.85
CA PRO A 168 -34.73 -7.12 -0.32
C PRO A 168 -35.90 -6.18 -0.03
N GLU A 169 -36.18 -5.30 -0.98
CA GLU A 169 -37.47 -4.65 -1.18
C GLU A 169 -38.57 -5.72 -1.06
N GLN A 170 -39.33 -5.66 0.04
CA GLN A 170 -40.41 -6.61 0.30
C GLN A 170 -41.42 -6.50 -0.84
N ALA A 171 -41.62 -7.60 -1.57
CA ALA A 171 -42.75 -7.77 -2.46
C ALA A 171 -44.03 -7.57 -1.64
N ILE A 172 -44.63 -6.38 -1.75
CA ILE A 172 -45.98 -6.12 -1.25
C ILE A 172 -46.92 -6.95 -2.12
N VAL A 173 -47.24 -8.16 -1.66
CA VAL A 173 -48.35 -8.93 -2.19
C VAL A 173 -49.63 -8.20 -1.78
N ILE A 174 -50.18 -7.39 -2.69
CA ILE A 174 -51.52 -6.84 -2.55
C ILE A 174 -52.49 -8.02 -2.69
N LYS A 175 -53.22 -8.29 -1.61
CA LYS A 175 -54.26 -9.33 -1.53
C LYS A 175 -55.63 -8.69 -1.68
#